data_AF-A0A2V9CCW2-F1
#
_entry.id   AF-A0A2V9CCW2-F1
#
_cell.length_a   1.000
_cell.length_b   1.000
_cell.length_c   1.000
_cell.angle_alpha   90.00
_cell.angle_beta   90.00
_cell.angle_gamma   90.00
#
_symmetry.space_group_name_H-M   'P 1'
#
loop_
_entity.id
_entity.type
_entity.pdbx_description
1 polymer ?
#
loop_
_entity_poly.entity_id
_entity_poly.type
_entity_poly.pdbx_seq_one_letter_code
_entity_poly.pdbx_strand_id
1 'polypeptide(L)'
;MTFAKGRVERIHGVHQDRLVKKLRRKQSSNHEHANVYLAREYLPEHNRRFARAAAQPEDFHRRAPRAAELDGIFRLESERTISDDWVVRYDNRWFQLEGQGRYYAPAQGKVLVCEGRHGSLAIEYRGRALRWQEISAPLRPAVP
;
A
#
# COMPACT_ATOMS: atom_id res chain seq x y z
N MET A 1 -14.15 14.23 25.54
CA MET A 1 -14.18 13.21 24.47
C MET A 1 -13.04 12.23 24.69
N THR A 2 -13.24 11.12 25.41
CA THR A 2 -12.10 10.23 25.79
C THR A 2 -12.44 8.73 25.90
N PHE A 3 -13.56 8.26 25.33
CA PHE A 3 -14.03 6.88 25.56
C PHE A 3 -13.92 5.92 24.36
N ALA A 4 -13.09 6.23 23.35
CA ALA A 4 -12.88 5.31 22.23
C ALA A 4 -11.93 4.14 22.60
N LYS A 5 -10.85 4.42 23.34
CA LYS A 5 -9.72 3.50 23.51
C LYS A 5 -10.00 2.30 24.44
N GLY A 6 -10.62 2.52 25.61
CA GLY A 6 -10.87 1.45 26.61
C GLY A 6 -11.93 0.42 26.22
N ARG A 7 -12.87 0.75 25.32
CA ARG A 7 -13.89 -0.19 24.79
C ARG A 7 -13.30 -1.11 23.72
N VAL A 8 -12.40 -0.56 22.91
CA VAL A 8 -11.68 -1.23 21.83
C VAL A 8 -10.73 -2.30 22.40
N GLU A 9 -10.00 -2.00 23.48
CA GLU A 9 -9.03 -2.92 24.10
C GLU A 9 -9.66 -4.24 24.62
N ARG A 10 -10.87 -4.19 25.21
CA ARG A 10 -11.55 -5.40 25.72
C ARG A 10 -12.09 -6.30 24.61
N ILE A 11 -12.60 -5.69 23.53
CA ILE A 11 -13.08 -6.41 22.34
C ILE A 11 -11.90 -7.02 21.58
N HIS A 12 -10.77 -6.31 21.51
CA HIS A 12 -9.55 -6.78 20.86
C HIS A 12 -8.98 -8.04 21.51
N GLY A 13 -8.93 -8.14 22.84
CA GLY A 13 -8.50 -9.38 23.52
C GLY A 13 -9.40 -10.59 23.20
N VAL A 14 -10.72 -10.39 23.12
CA VAL A 14 -11.68 -11.45 22.78
C VAL A 14 -11.52 -11.91 21.33
N HIS A 15 -11.28 -10.99 20.39
CA HIS A 15 -11.04 -11.37 19.01
C HIS A 15 -9.68 -12.04 18.83
N GLN A 16 -8.60 -11.49 19.38
CA GLN A 16 -7.25 -12.00 19.16
C GLN A 16 -7.07 -13.42 19.69
N ASP A 17 -7.65 -13.78 20.83
CA ASP A 17 -7.56 -15.16 21.35
C ASP A 17 -8.56 -16.12 20.68
N ARG A 18 -9.82 -15.68 20.50
CA ARG A 18 -10.89 -16.58 20.03
C ARG A 18 -10.90 -16.79 18.52
N LEU A 19 -10.54 -15.77 17.74
CA LEU A 19 -10.51 -15.85 16.28
C LEU A 19 -9.43 -16.83 15.81
N VAL A 20 -8.23 -16.74 16.37
CA VAL A 20 -7.11 -17.64 16.02
C VAL A 20 -7.48 -19.09 16.29
N LYS A 21 -8.08 -19.38 17.45
CA LYS A 21 -8.56 -20.74 17.80
C LYS A 21 -9.64 -21.24 16.84
N LYS A 22 -10.57 -20.37 16.41
CA LYS A 22 -11.64 -20.73 15.48
C LYS A 22 -11.13 -20.97 14.05
N LEU A 23 -10.22 -20.13 13.56
CA LEU A 23 -9.54 -20.32 12.26
C LEU A 23 -8.74 -21.64 12.25
N ARG A 24 -8.01 -21.94 13.33
CA ARG A 24 -7.30 -23.23 13.47
C ARG A 24 -8.26 -24.42 13.42
N ARG A 25 -9.41 -24.36 14.10
CA ARG A 25 -10.43 -25.43 14.03
C ARG A 25 -11.02 -25.61 12.64
N LYS A 26 -11.11 -24.55 11.84
CA LYS A 26 -11.57 -24.57 10.45
C LYS A 26 -10.48 -24.98 9.46
N GLN A 27 -9.27 -25.27 9.95
CA GLN A 27 -8.11 -25.65 9.13
C GLN A 27 -7.83 -24.65 8.00
N SER A 28 -8.15 -23.37 8.20
CA SER A 28 -7.89 -22.34 7.20
C SER A 28 -6.38 -22.10 7.11
N SER A 29 -5.78 -22.51 6.00
CA SER A 29 -4.33 -22.43 5.75
C SER A 29 -3.93 -21.25 4.87
N ASN A 30 -4.89 -20.49 4.34
CA ASN A 30 -4.66 -19.33 3.50
C ASN A 30 -5.59 -18.15 3.83
N HIS A 31 -5.21 -16.96 3.39
CA HIS A 31 -5.94 -15.71 3.65
C HIS A 31 -7.34 -15.70 3.02
N GLU A 32 -7.52 -16.30 1.85
CA GLU A 32 -8.82 -16.32 1.16
C GLU A 32 -9.86 -17.10 1.96
N HIS A 33 -9.52 -18.31 2.39
CA HIS A 33 -10.39 -19.14 3.23
C HIS A 33 -10.68 -18.47 4.58
N ALA A 34 -9.68 -17.82 5.17
CA ALA A 34 -9.87 -17.06 6.41
C ALA A 34 -10.85 -15.89 6.20
N ASN A 35 -10.74 -15.15 5.11
CA ASN A 35 -11.63 -14.03 4.78
C ASN A 35 -13.08 -14.49 4.53
N VAL A 36 -13.25 -15.61 3.82
CA VAL A 36 -14.58 -16.21 3.62
C VAL A 36 -15.20 -16.61 4.95
N TYR A 37 -14.44 -17.28 5.83
CA TYR A 37 -14.91 -17.66 7.16
C TYR A 37 -15.27 -16.45 8.02
N LEU A 38 -14.42 -15.41 7.99
CA LEU A 38 -14.66 -14.17 8.72
C LEU A 38 -15.99 -13.53 8.35
N ALA A 39 -16.22 -13.36 7.04
CA ALA A 39 -17.40 -12.70 6.52
C ALA A 39 -18.69 -13.53 6.70
N ARG A 40 -18.62 -14.85 6.43
CA ARG A 40 -19.82 -15.70 6.36
C ARG A 40 -20.23 -16.29 7.70
N GLU A 41 -19.30 -16.55 8.60
CA GLU A 41 -19.58 -17.29 9.84
C GLU A 41 -19.19 -16.48 11.09
N TYR A 42 -17.94 -16.07 11.20
CA TYR A 42 -17.40 -15.53 12.45
C TYR A 42 -18.04 -14.19 12.83
N LEU A 43 -18.07 -13.22 11.91
CA LEU A 43 -18.62 -11.89 12.17
C LEU A 43 -20.13 -11.94 12.48
N PRO A 44 -20.97 -12.67 11.73
CA PRO A 44 -22.38 -12.83 12.08
C PRO A 44 -22.59 -13.47 13.46
N GLU A 45 -21.87 -14.56 13.79
CA GLU A 45 -21.99 -15.23 15.09
C GLU A 45 -21.55 -14.32 16.25
N HIS A 46 -20.47 -13.57 16.03
CA HIS A 46 -19.94 -12.63 17.00
C HIS A 46 -20.90 -11.46 17.23
N ASN A 47 -21.34 -10.81 16.16
CA ASN A 47 -22.25 -9.66 16.24
C ASN A 47 -23.58 -10.04 16.88
N ARG A 48 -24.13 -11.22 16.58
CA ARG A 48 -25.34 -11.73 17.27
C ARG A 48 -25.19 -11.77 18.80
N ARG A 49 -23.99 -12.07 19.30
CA ARG A 49 -23.73 -12.24 20.75
C ARG A 49 -23.29 -10.95 21.44
N PHE A 50 -22.57 -10.09 20.72
CA PHE A 50 -21.82 -9.00 21.35
C PHE A 50 -22.11 -7.61 20.76
N ALA A 51 -22.81 -7.52 19.63
CA ALA A 51 -23.18 -6.22 19.09
C ALA A 51 -24.13 -5.50 20.06
N ARG A 52 -23.86 -4.22 20.30
CA ARG A 52 -24.72 -3.32 21.05
C ARG A 52 -25.03 -2.14 20.17
N ALA A 53 -26.27 -1.66 20.23
CA ALA A 53 -26.64 -0.41 19.59
C ALA A 53 -25.74 0.72 20.11
N ALA A 54 -25.34 1.62 19.19
CA ALA A 54 -24.61 2.80 19.59
C ALA A 54 -25.50 3.66 20.51
N ALA A 55 -24.89 4.29 21.51
CA ALA A 55 -25.60 5.20 22.41
C ALA A 55 -26.07 6.48 21.69
N GLN A 56 -25.42 6.79 20.58
CA GLN A 56 -25.66 7.93 19.70
C GLN A 56 -25.65 7.40 18.26
N PRO A 57 -26.70 7.64 17.47
CA PRO A 57 -26.80 7.10 16.11
C PRO A 57 -25.90 7.81 15.11
N GLU A 58 -25.29 8.93 15.49
CA GLU A 58 -24.43 9.73 14.62
C GLU A 58 -23.18 8.94 14.19
N ASP A 59 -22.99 8.88 12.87
CA ASP A 59 -21.81 8.26 12.28
C ASP A 59 -20.66 9.27 12.20
N PHE A 60 -19.68 9.11 13.07
CA PHE A 60 -18.46 9.92 13.08
C PHE A 60 -17.30 9.29 12.27
N HIS A 61 -17.55 8.20 11.54
CA HIS A 61 -16.51 7.62 10.68
C HIS A 61 -16.19 8.55 9.51
N ARG A 62 -14.91 8.59 9.14
CA ARG A 62 -14.49 9.25 7.91
C ARG A 62 -15.04 8.46 6.72
N ARG A 63 -15.52 9.17 5.69
CA ARG A 63 -15.84 8.58 4.39
C ARG A 63 -14.66 7.75 3.87
N ALA A 64 -14.95 6.58 3.32
CA ALA A 64 -13.94 5.74 2.71
C ALA A 64 -13.13 6.53 1.65
N PRO A 65 -11.79 6.45 1.67
CA PRO A 65 -10.95 7.08 0.66
C PRO A 65 -11.28 6.59 -0.75
N ARG A 66 -11.01 7.41 -1.76
CA ARG A 66 -11.15 7.02 -3.17
C ARG A 66 -10.04 6.04 -3.55
N ALA A 67 -10.28 5.24 -4.60
CA ALA A 67 -9.28 4.29 -5.11
C ALA A 67 -7.92 4.97 -5.39
N ALA A 68 -7.91 6.14 -6.04
CA ALA A 68 -6.69 6.89 -6.31
C ALA A 68 -5.95 7.37 -5.03
N GLU A 69 -6.67 7.68 -3.96
CA GLU A 69 -6.06 8.04 -2.67
C GLU A 69 -5.42 6.79 -2.04
N LEU A 70 -6.12 5.65 -2.10
CA LEU A 70 -5.58 4.37 -1.63
C LEU A 70 -4.37 3.92 -2.45
N ASP A 71 -4.34 4.16 -3.75
CA ASP A 71 -3.19 3.84 -4.60
C ASP A 71 -1.98 4.69 -4.23
N GLY A 72 -2.18 5.95 -3.83
CA GLY A 72 -1.14 6.80 -3.27
C GLY A 72 -0.65 6.34 -1.89
N ILE A 73 -1.54 5.82 -1.04
CA ILE A 73 -1.22 5.33 0.31
C ILE A 73 -0.52 3.96 0.25
N PHE A 74 -0.98 3.06 -0.62
CA PHE A 74 -0.51 1.69 -0.75
C PHE A 74 0.44 1.52 -1.93
N ARG A 75 1.49 2.34 -1.95
CA ARG A 75 2.61 2.23 -2.89
C ARG A 75 3.91 1.97 -2.13
N LEU A 76 4.81 1.22 -2.76
CA LEU A 76 6.19 1.07 -2.30
C LEU A 76 7.01 2.21 -2.87
N GLU A 77 7.77 2.88 -2.02
CA GLU A 77 8.62 4.01 -2.41
C GLU A 77 10.09 3.61 -2.29
N SER A 78 10.87 3.89 -3.33
CA SER A 78 12.29 3.56 -3.40
C SER A 78 13.08 4.73 -3.97
N GLU A 79 13.94 5.32 -3.15
CA GLU A 79 14.84 6.38 -3.60
C GLU A 79 15.91 5.82 -4.54
N ARG A 80 16.10 6.43 -5.70
CA ARG A 80 17.10 6.07 -6.71
C ARG A 80 17.83 7.30 -7.21
N THR A 81 19.07 7.11 -7.62
CA THR A 81 19.89 8.15 -8.24
C THR A 81 19.76 8.04 -9.75
N ILE A 82 19.62 9.18 -10.41
CA ILE A 82 19.64 9.30 -11.87
C ILE A 82 21.11 9.20 -12.33
N SER A 83 21.41 8.29 -13.25
CA SER A 83 22.72 8.20 -13.89
C SER A 83 22.99 9.40 -14.82
N ASP A 84 24.24 9.60 -15.22
CA ASP A 84 24.64 10.74 -16.09
C ASP A 84 23.93 10.74 -17.45
N ASP A 85 23.52 9.55 -17.93
CA ASP A 85 22.76 9.30 -19.14
C ASP A 85 21.23 9.39 -18.94
N TRP A 86 20.78 9.91 -17.79
CA TRP A 86 19.35 10.08 -17.46
C TRP A 86 18.58 8.77 -17.28
N VAL A 87 19.30 7.71 -16.94
CA VAL A 87 18.71 6.39 -16.65
C VAL A 87 18.54 6.17 -15.16
N VAL A 88 17.42 5.57 -14.77
CA VAL A 88 17.14 5.11 -13.41
C VAL A 88 17.09 3.58 -13.40
N ARG A 89 17.83 2.95 -12.48
CA ARG A 89 17.71 1.50 -12.21
C ARG A 89 16.63 1.23 -11.19
N TYR A 90 15.75 0.28 -11.48
CA TYR A 90 14.89 -0.28 -10.46
C TYR A 90 14.52 -1.72 -10.80
N ASP A 91 14.65 -2.63 -9.82
CA ASP A 91 14.32 -4.06 -9.96
C ASP A 91 14.86 -4.72 -11.25
N ASN A 92 16.16 -4.58 -11.51
CA ASN A 92 16.85 -5.06 -12.73
C ASN A 92 16.32 -4.51 -14.07
N ARG A 93 15.46 -3.49 -14.03
CA ARG A 93 14.95 -2.76 -15.19
C ARG A 93 15.57 -1.37 -15.26
N TRP A 94 15.51 -0.78 -16.45
CA TRP A 94 16.15 0.49 -16.75
C TRP A 94 15.14 1.45 -17.35
N PHE A 95 15.09 2.66 -16.81
CA PHE A 95 14.10 3.65 -17.17
C PHE A 95 14.81 4.92 -17.62
N GLN A 96 14.71 5.23 -18.91
CA GLN A 96 15.20 6.48 -19.48
C GLN A 96 14.21 7.59 -19.15
N LEU A 97 14.65 8.61 -18.42
CA LEU A 97 13.84 9.79 -18.15
C LEU A 97 13.75 10.68 -19.39
N GLU A 98 12.55 11.11 -19.73
CA GLU A 98 12.34 12.08 -20.80
C GLU A 98 12.51 13.50 -20.25
N GLY A 99 13.49 14.23 -20.75
CA GLY A 99 13.68 15.63 -20.42
C GLY A 99 12.57 16.49 -21.05
N GLN A 100 11.43 16.65 -20.38
CA GLN A 100 10.38 17.56 -20.85
C GLN A 100 10.11 18.69 -19.85
N GLY A 101 10.56 19.89 -20.22
CA GLY A 101 10.08 21.17 -19.66
C GLY A 101 10.78 21.67 -18.39
N ARG A 102 10.07 22.52 -17.65
CA ARG A 102 10.57 23.28 -16.47
C ARG A 102 10.87 22.42 -15.23
N TYR A 103 10.58 21.11 -15.29
CA TYR A 103 10.67 20.16 -14.18
C TYR A 103 11.64 19.01 -14.49
N TYR A 104 12.84 19.39 -14.92
CA TYR A 104 13.96 18.51 -15.18
C TYR A 104 14.60 18.06 -13.85
N ALA A 105 14.81 16.77 -13.68
CA ALA A 105 15.42 16.20 -12.49
C ALA A 105 16.92 15.99 -12.74
N PRO A 106 17.83 16.88 -12.28
CA PRO A 106 19.23 16.90 -12.72
C PRO A 106 19.90 15.52 -12.68
N ALA A 107 20.83 15.28 -13.60
CA ALA A 107 21.71 14.12 -13.55
C ALA A 107 22.36 14.02 -12.16
N GLN A 108 22.53 12.81 -11.65
CA GLN A 108 22.97 12.52 -10.28
C GLN A 108 21.98 12.96 -9.17
N GLY A 109 20.81 13.48 -9.56
CA GLY A 109 19.72 13.79 -8.66
C GLY A 109 19.04 12.54 -8.12
N LYS A 110 18.34 12.70 -6.99
CA LYS A 110 17.53 11.65 -6.37
C LYS A 110 16.09 11.74 -6.84
N VAL A 111 15.53 10.60 -7.22
CA VAL A 111 14.12 10.42 -7.59
C VAL A 111 13.50 9.32 -6.74
N LEU A 112 12.18 9.34 -6.66
CA LEU A 112 11.40 8.31 -5.98
C LEU A 112 10.75 7.41 -7.01
N VAL A 113 11.09 6.12 -7.00
CA VAL A 113 10.37 5.12 -7.75
C VAL A 113 9.23 4.61 -6.88
N CYS A 114 8.00 4.84 -7.34
CA CYS A 114 6.76 4.48 -6.69
C CYS A 114 6.14 3.27 -7.40
N GLU A 115 6.03 2.14 -6.71
CA GLU A 115 5.38 0.93 -7.21
C GLU A 115 4.02 0.74 -6.54
N GLY A 116 2.94 0.77 -7.32
CA GLY A 116 1.59 0.52 -6.82
C GLY A 116 1.35 -0.97 -6.56
N ARG A 117 0.31 -1.28 -5.77
CA ARG A 117 -0.05 -2.67 -5.40
C ARG A 117 -0.22 -3.66 -6.56
N HIS A 118 -0.45 -3.17 -7.78
CA HIS A 118 -0.65 -3.96 -8.99
C HIS A 118 0.56 -3.94 -9.93
N GLY A 119 1.72 -3.45 -9.46
CA GLY A 119 2.96 -3.37 -10.25
C GLY A 119 3.07 -2.13 -11.15
N SER A 120 2.14 -1.17 -11.05
CA SER A 120 2.22 0.09 -11.79
C SER A 120 3.38 0.94 -11.26
N LEU A 121 4.26 1.40 -12.14
CA LEU A 121 5.40 2.23 -11.77
C LEU A 121 5.16 3.70 -12.08
N ALA A 122 5.61 4.57 -11.18
CA ALA A 122 5.78 5.99 -11.41
C ALA A 122 7.16 6.41 -10.91
N ILE A 123 7.81 7.34 -11.60
CA ILE A 123 9.07 7.94 -11.13
C ILE A 123 8.77 9.39 -10.82
N GLU A 124 9.02 9.81 -9.57
CA GLU A 124 8.72 11.15 -9.10
C GLU A 124 9.99 11.93 -8.75
N TYR A 125 10.01 13.21 -9.11
CA TYR A 125 11.00 14.17 -8.63
C TYR A 125 10.28 15.32 -7.94
N ARG A 126 10.63 15.55 -6.66
CA ARG A 126 10.01 16.61 -5.82
C ARG A 126 8.47 16.56 -5.83
N GLY A 127 7.91 15.35 -5.72
CA GLY A 127 6.46 15.11 -5.69
C GLY A 127 5.74 15.27 -7.03
N ARG A 128 6.48 15.26 -8.16
CA ARG A 128 5.89 15.31 -9.51
C ARG A 128 6.34 14.11 -10.33
N ALA A 129 5.39 13.45 -10.98
CA ALA A 129 5.68 12.36 -11.89
C ALA A 129 6.46 12.84 -13.11
N LEU A 130 7.56 12.16 -13.40
CA LEU A 130 8.37 12.31 -14.59
C LEU A 130 7.85 11.38 -15.68
N ARG A 131 8.04 11.79 -16.95
CA ARG A 131 7.87 10.88 -18.08
C ARG A 131 9.11 10.02 -18.23
N TRP A 132 8.90 8.76 -18.58
CA TRP A 132 9.97 7.80 -18.72
C TRP A 132 9.56 6.74 -19.73
N GLN A 133 10.56 6.10 -20.31
CA GLN A 133 10.41 4.90 -21.14
C GLN A 133 11.31 3.80 -20.59
N GLU A 134 10.81 2.58 -20.58
CA GLU A 134 11.63 1.43 -20.23
C GLU A 134 12.55 1.08 -21.39
N ILE A 135 13.83 0.87 -21.10
CA ILE A 135 14.86 0.52 -22.07
C ILE A 135 15.51 -0.81 -21.70
N SER A 136 16.12 -1.46 -22.69
CA SER A 136 17.03 -2.58 -22.43
C SER A 136 18.26 -2.09 -21.67
N ALA A 137 19.02 -3.02 -21.08
CA ALA A 137 20.26 -2.68 -20.38
C ALA A 137 21.13 -1.76 -21.24
N PRO A 138 21.48 -0.55 -20.75
CA PRO A 138 22.32 0.34 -21.51
C PRO A 138 23.65 -0.37 -21.77
N LEU A 139 24.14 -0.26 -23.01
CA LEU A 139 25.45 -0.78 -23.38
C LEU A 139 26.47 -0.11 -22.46
N ARG A 140 27.18 -0.92 -21.68
CA ARG A 140 28.21 -0.43 -20.77
C ARG A 140 29.19 0.39 -21.61
N PRO A 141 29.44 1.69 -21.31
CA PRO A 141 30.38 2.47 -22.09
C PRO A 141 31.73 1.75 -22.05
N ALA A 142 32.32 1.51 -23.22
CA ALA A 142 33.66 0.96 -23.32
C ALA A 142 34.59 1.92 -22.59
N VAL A 143 35.21 1.46 -21.50
CA VAL A 143 36.22 2.24 -20.79
C VAL A 143 37.43 2.34 -21.72
N PRO A 144 37.92 3.55 -22.07
CA PRO A 144 39.13 3.72 -22.85
C PRO A 144 40.40 3.30 -22.10
#